data_AF-A0A349ILV5-F1
#
_entry.id   AF-A0A349ILV5-F1
#
_cell.length_a   1.000
_cell.length_b   1.000
_cell.length_c   1.000
_cell.angle_alpha   90.00
_cell.angle_beta   90.00
_cell.angle_gamma   90.00
#
_symmetry.space_group_name_H-M   'P 1'
#
loop_
_entity.id
_entity.type
_entity.pdbx_description
1 polymer ?
#
loop_
_entity_poly.entity_id
_entity_poly.type
_entity_poly.pdbx_seq_one_letter_code
_entity_poly.pdbx_strand_id
1 'polypeptide(L)' 'TEDSYFLRCSLSDIPLQKKSSKGVMAVKLENQDELKTFYLLGVDPVDIVVNKKTLSLSRLKLSKRAGKGTKH' A
#
# COMPACT_ATOMS: atom_id res chain seq x y z
N THR A 1 4.30 -0.34 6.03
CA THR A 1 4.10 -1.35 7.08
C THR A 1 4.93 -0.92 8.28
N GLU A 2 4.92 -1.66 9.39
CA GLU A 2 5.79 -1.32 10.53
C GLU A 2 7.28 -1.38 10.13
N ASP A 3 7.64 -2.33 9.26
CA ASP A 3 8.99 -2.43 8.69
C ASP A 3 9.30 -1.44 7.54
N SER A 4 8.48 -0.40 7.39
CA SER A 4 8.63 0.65 6.37
C SER A 4 8.59 0.13 4.92
N TYR A 5 7.84 -0.95 4.66
CA TYR A 5 7.50 -1.34 3.28
C TYR A 5 6.26 -0.60 2.77
N PHE A 6 6.29 -0.22 1.49
CA PHE A 6 5.21 0.46 0.80
C PHE A 6 4.86 -0.27 -0.50
N LEU A 7 3.57 -0.45 -0.77
CA LEU A 7 3.06 -0.99 -2.02
C LEU A 7 2.00 -0.04 -2.58
N ARG A 8 2.23 0.46 -3.79
CA ARG A 8 1.22 1.18 -4.57
C ARG A 8 0.72 0.27 -5.68
N CYS A 9 -0.59 0.05 -5.72
CA CYS A 9 -1.26 -0.70 -6.78
C CYS A 9 -2.45 0.09 -7.33
N SER A 10 -2.94 -0.29 -8.50
CA SER A 10 -4.12 0.35 -9.09
C SER A 10 -5.38 -0.11 -8.36
N LEU A 11 -6.35 0.78 -8.20
CA LEU A 11 -7.67 0.40 -7.67
C LEU A 11 -8.34 -0.65 -8.56
N SER A 12 -8.07 -0.63 -9.86
CA SER A 12 -8.55 -1.64 -10.82
C SER A 12 -8.03 -3.05 -10.54
N ASP A 13 -6.92 -3.20 -9.78
CA ASP A 13 -6.39 -4.51 -9.39
C ASP A 13 -7.15 -5.14 -8.21
N ILE A 14 -8.02 -4.36 -7.56
CA ILE A 14 -8.88 -4.82 -6.47
C ILE A 14 -10.24 -5.23 -7.08
N PRO A 15 -10.58 -6.53 -7.11
CA PRO A 15 -11.83 -6.98 -7.69
C PRO A 15 -13.02 -6.57 -6.82
N LEU A 16 -14.14 -6.25 -7.48
CA LEU A 16 -15.42 -6.09 -6.79
C LEU A 16 -15.87 -7.44 -6.24
N GLN A 17 -16.20 -7.46 -4.96
CA GLN A 17 -16.66 -8.65 -4.26
C GLN A 17 -17.94 -8.35 -3.48
N LYS A 18 -18.73 -9.40 -3.24
CA LYS A 18 -19.92 -9.31 -2.38
C LYS A 18 -19.49 -8.97 -0.95
N LYS A 19 -20.35 -8.27 -0.19
CA LYS A 19 -20.10 -7.91 1.22
C LYS A 19 -19.72 -9.10 2.11
N SER A 20 -20.23 -10.30 1.83
CA SER A 20 -19.94 -11.53 2.58
C SER A 20 -18.59 -12.20 2.22
N SER A 21 -17.82 -11.60 1.33
CA SER A 21 -16.54 -12.17 0.88
C SER A 21 -15.43 -11.88 1.88
N LYS A 22 -14.43 -12.75 1.94
CA LYS A 22 -13.24 -12.56 2.80
C LYS A 22 -12.32 -11.42 2.36
N GLY A 23 -12.54 -10.84 1.18
CA GLY A 23 -11.64 -9.87 0.57
C GLY A 23 -10.51 -10.52 -0.24
N VAL A 24 -9.55 -9.70 -0.64
CA VAL A 24 -8.34 -10.12 -1.36
C VAL A 24 -7.09 -9.57 -0.68
N MET A 25 -5.96 -10.26 -0.85
CA MET A 25 -4.68 -9.82 -0.30
C MET A 25 -4.14 -8.59 -1.06
N ALA A 26 -4.03 -7.44 -0.40
CA ALA A 26 -3.51 -6.22 -1.01
C ALA A 26 -1.97 -6.22 -1.10
N VAL A 27 -1.31 -6.55 0.01
CA VAL A 27 0.16 -6.56 0.17
C VAL A 27 0.58 -7.86 0.84
N LYS A 28 1.75 -8.38 0.48
CA LYS A 28 2.37 -9.51 1.17
C LYS A 28 3.28 -8.98 2.27
N LEU A 29 2.95 -9.31 3.52
CA LEU A 29 3.73 -8.96 4.69
C LEU A 29 4.72 -10.07 5.02
N GLU A 30 5.85 -9.71 5.62
CA GLU A 30 6.78 -10.66 6.21
C GLU A 30 6.29 -11.09 7.61
N ASN A 31 6.93 -12.10 8.20
CA ASN A 31 6.58 -12.54 9.55
C ASN A 31 6.71 -11.40 10.55
N GLN A 32 5.68 -11.20 11.37
CA GLN A 32 5.57 -10.15 12.39
C GLN A 32 5.46 -8.71 11.86
N ASP A 33 5.42 -8.50 10.54
CA ASP A 33 5.13 -7.18 9.98
C ASP A 33 3.61 -6.98 9.87
N GLU A 34 3.17 -5.74 10.05
CA GLU A 34 1.76 -5.37 10.05
C GLU A 34 1.48 -4.15 9.16
N LEU A 35 0.26 -4.10 8.63
CA LEU A 35 -0.19 -2.96 7.84
C LEU A 35 -0.53 -1.79 8.77
N LYS A 36 0.39 -0.83 8.88
CA LYS A 36 0.21 0.39 9.67
C LYS A 36 -0.94 1.29 9.18
N THR A 37 -1.06 1.49 7.87
CA THR A 37 -2.00 2.44 7.28
C THR A 37 -2.20 2.15 5.79
N PHE A 38 -3.32 2.64 5.24
CA PHE A 38 -3.58 2.64 3.80
C PHE A 38 -4.07 4.03 3.36
N TYR A 39 -3.79 4.38 2.11
CA TYR A 39 -4.17 5.66 1.52
C TYR A 39 -4.84 5.43 0.17
N LEU A 40 -5.92 6.18 -0.09
CA LEU A 40 -6.48 6.29 -1.43
C LEU A 40 -5.84 7.50 -2.11
N LEU A 41 -5.07 7.27 -3.16
CA LEU A 41 -4.39 8.33 -3.89
C LEU A 41 -5.32 8.87 -4.98
N GLY A 42 -5.64 10.16 -4.89
CA GLY A 42 -6.43 10.89 -5.88
C GLY A 42 -5.56 11.75 -6.79
N VAL A 43 -6.10 12.89 -7.20
CA VAL A 43 -5.39 13.90 -8.01
C VAL A 43 -4.34 14.62 -7.16
N ASP A 44 -4.68 14.93 -5.91
CA ASP A 44 -3.78 15.66 -5.02
C ASP A 44 -2.63 14.75 -4.53
N PRO A 45 -1.39 15.25 -4.53
CA PRO A 45 -0.26 14.50 -4.00
C PRO A 45 -0.41 14.30 -2.49
N VAL A 46 -0.10 13.09 -2.03
CA VAL A 46 -0.09 12.76 -0.60
C VAL A 46 1.34 12.52 -0.16
N ASP A 47 1.82 13.36 0.76
CA ASP A 47 3.16 13.28 1.32
C ASP A 47 3.07 12.92 2.82
N ILE A 48 3.91 12.00 3.27
CA ILE A 48 3.95 11.53 4.66
C ILE A 48 5.38 11.58 5.20
N VAL A 49 5.52 11.70 6.52
CA VAL A 49 6.83 11.61 7.18
C VAL A 49 7.08 10.17 7.60
N VAL A 50 8.15 9.57 7.06
CA VAL A 50 8.61 8.22 7.38
C VAL A 50 10.06 8.31 7.82
N ASN A 51 10.38 7.81 9.01
CA ASN A 51 11.76 7.79 9.52
C ASN A 51 12.47 9.16 9.43
N LYS A 52 11.75 10.24 9.76
CA LYS A 52 12.21 11.65 9.70
C LYS A 52 12.46 12.19 8.27
N LYS A 53 12.04 11.48 7.23
CA LYS A 53 12.09 11.91 5.83
C LYS A 53 10.69 12.08 5.26
N THR A 54 10.48 13.09 4.43
CA THR A 54 9.23 13.27 3.70
C THR A 54 9.23 12.34 2.48
N LEU A 55 8.24 11.46 2.40
CA LEU A 55 8.02 10.51 1.30
C LEU A 55 6.72 10.87 0.58
N SER A 56 6.80 11.08 -0.73
CA SER A 56 5.63 11.33 -1.56
C SER A 56 5.02 10.02 -2.05
N LEU A 57 3.83 9.68 -1.57
CA LEU A 57 3.14 8.42 -1.91
C LEU A 57 2.77 8.37 -3.40
N SER A 58 2.43 9.52 -3.99
CA SER A 58 2.10 9.66 -5.41
C SER A 58 3.29 9.42 -6.34
N ARG A 59 4.52 9.39 -5.81
CA ARG A 59 5.74 9.07 -6.56
C ARG A 59 6.20 7.62 -6.41
N LEU A 60 5.58 6.84 -5.52
CA LEU A 60 5.88 5.43 -5.38
C LEU A 60 5.61 4.69 -6.69
N LYS A 61 6.48 3.73 -7.02
CA LYS A 61 6.36 2.89 -8.21
C LYS A 61 5.05 2.11 -8.16
N LEU A 62 4.26 2.22 -9.22
CA LEU A 62 3.06 1.39 -9.40
C LEU A 62 3.47 -0.06 -9.64
N SER A 63 2.82 -0.98 -8.93
CA SER A 63 3.12 -2.40 -8.94
C SER A 63 1.84 -3.22 -8.76
N LYS A 64 1.89 -4.53 -9.01
CA LYS A 64 0.73 -5.41 -8.86
C LYS A 64 0.35 -5.60 -7.40
N ARG A 65 -0.96 -5.83 -7.16
CA ARG A 65 -1.49 -6.37 -5.90
C ARG A 65 -0.74 -7.63 -5.45
N ALA A 66 -0.70 -7.87 -4.14
CA ALA A 66 -0.10 -9.03 -3.49
C ALA A 66 1.44 -9.11 -3.63
N GLY A 67 2.09 -8.02 -4.04
CA GLY A 67 3.53 -7.87 -3.96
C GLY A 67 4.01 -7.56 -2.53
N LYS A 68 5.33 -7.68 -2.30
CA LYS A 68 5.97 -7.28 -1.04
C LYS A 68 6.10 -5.75 -0.89
N GLY A 69 6.17 -5.02 -2.00
CA GLY A 69 6.41 -3.58 -2.00
C GLY A 69 7.91 -3.23 -1.98
N THR A 70 8.22 -1.99 -1.62
CA THR A 70 9.58 -1.44 -1.56
C THR A 70 9.80 -0.76 -0.22
N LYS A 71 11.00 -0.91 0.34
CA LYS A 71 11.38 -0.32 1.63
C LYS A 71 11.85 1.12 1.45
N HIS A 72 11.42 2.04 2.32
CA HIS A 72 11.76 3.46 2.30
C HIS A 72 12.19 4.01 3.67
#